data_AF-A0AA86I7R7-F1
#
_entry.id   AF-A0AA86I7R7-F1
#
_cell.length_a   1.000
_cell.length_b   1.000
_cell.length_c   1.000
_cell.angle_alpha   90.00
_cell.angle_beta   90.00
_cell.angle_gamma   90.00
#
_symmetry.space_group_name_H-M   'P 1'
#
loop_
_entity.id
_entity.type
_entity.pdbx_description
1 polymer ?
#
loop_
_entity_poly.entity_id
_entity_poly.type
_entity_poly.pdbx_seq_one_letter_code
_entity_poly.pdbx_strand_id
1 'polypeptide(L)'
;MFASNMAEKKNAFNTMTPERVGNLMRLVADSNTGYLLVSGGGEGFLEPNLMYQIAEESTADITWLVTSAFWAKKESQALKVLENLYIAYRRGCAKMARRRVCVRVSIDSYHAEKLAENPTDPFGYILNLIRAFEARYAHQTGFFLQLHCIEGEEGLIEALRKRIDAVVVSGTSPIHAREKVTEAAVTFRMPSGYSFEITFAKLLLSDMAADLRDSDLLAKRLRLWEKDAYVNENGLTACQINADGRLGTDMLVIYDGRVAGGWQSEMPDVSINIDTDAYPSIMDKTLSDPGVLATVERGLQYRFDIIEEVCRKACIRAKAVNIRDYTSPVLLEEDAVKLYYSVRAIQDYMADGRMDASEAKNWPQELIDLVMLPKENLQALFRISGYDVIKQFEETDAGFFAFSAAIRNFARNGDADHLVEVADRYADQDRRKLDKWRLLLKRILRGWYDIHSWDERELACLDEVERLLDEQLLQRVRIYEGLSRLIPPQMSETHP
;
A
#
# COMPACT_ATOMS: atom_id res chain seq x y z
N MET A 1 -10.35 4.94 8.60
CA MET A 1 -9.60 5.91 7.78
C MET A 1 -8.16 5.82 8.22
N PHE A 2 -7.22 5.61 7.31
CA PHE A 2 -5.79 5.68 7.64
C PHE A 2 -5.49 7.12 8.08
N ALA A 3 -5.33 7.31 9.38
CA ALA A 3 -4.72 8.52 9.89
C ALA A 3 -3.21 8.26 9.94
N SER A 4 -2.42 9.21 9.44
CA SER A 4 -0.98 9.24 9.67
C SER A 4 -0.71 8.95 11.14
N ASN A 5 0.07 7.90 11.45
CA ASN A 5 0.49 7.65 12.82
C ASN A 5 1.57 8.69 13.20
N MET A 6 1.11 9.91 13.47
CA MET A 6 1.93 11.03 13.93
C MET A 6 2.53 10.82 15.31
N ALA A 7 2.07 9.79 16.05
CA ALA A 7 2.51 9.50 17.40
C ALA A 7 3.79 8.67 17.43
N GLU A 8 4.13 7.98 16.34
CA GLU A 8 5.36 7.20 16.28
C GLU A 8 6.58 8.11 16.06
N LYS A 9 7.68 7.82 16.77
CA LYS A 9 8.95 8.45 16.46
C LYS A 9 9.40 8.03 15.07
N LYS A 10 9.99 8.97 14.34
CA LYS A 10 10.60 8.73 13.03
C LYS A 10 11.63 7.61 13.13
N ASN A 11 11.58 6.68 12.19
CA ASN A 11 12.52 5.58 12.05
C ASN A 11 12.63 5.17 10.57
N ALA A 12 13.50 4.20 10.29
CA ALA A 12 13.78 3.74 8.94
C ALA A 12 12.58 3.07 8.24
N PHE A 13 11.51 2.72 8.97
CA PHE A 13 10.33 2.05 8.45
C PHE A 13 9.16 2.98 8.14
N ASN A 14 9.08 4.13 8.80
CA ASN A 14 7.96 5.07 8.65
C ASN A 14 8.34 6.41 8.02
N THR A 15 9.62 6.63 7.73
CA THR A 15 10.13 7.89 7.17
C THR A 15 11.22 7.60 6.13
N MET A 16 11.11 8.24 4.95
CA MET A 16 12.19 8.22 3.94
C MET A 16 13.43 8.97 4.45
N THR A 17 14.62 8.53 4.06
CA THR A 17 15.88 9.26 4.33
C THR A 17 16.32 10.04 3.07
N PRO A 18 17.21 11.04 3.19
CA PRO A 18 17.78 11.72 2.01
C PRO A 18 18.45 10.77 1.02
N GLU A 19 19.14 9.75 1.53
CA GLU A 19 19.78 8.70 0.73
C GLU A 19 18.73 7.88 -0.04
N ARG A 20 17.68 7.42 0.65
CA ARG A 20 16.58 6.66 0.04
C ARG A 20 15.80 7.50 -0.97
N VAL A 21 15.62 8.79 -0.73
CA VAL A 21 15.07 9.71 -1.75
C VAL A 21 15.99 9.76 -2.96
N GLY A 22 17.30 9.84 -2.78
CA GLY A 22 18.27 9.74 -3.89
C GLY A 22 18.13 8.42 -4.68
N ASN A 23 17.96 7.30 -3.97
CA ASN A 23 17.71 5.98 -4.59
C ASN A 23 16.39 5.96 -5.38
N LEU A 24 15.33 6.54 -4.83
CA LEU A 24 14.04 6.71 -5.51
C LEU A 24 14.19 7.57 -6.77
N MET A 25 14.92 8.68 -6.71
CA MET A 25 15.12 9.55 -7.88
C MET A 25 15.93 8.85 -8.98
N ARG A 26 16.90 8.00 -8.62
CA ARG A 26 17.59 7.12 -9.58
C ARG A 26 16.62 6.14 -10.23
N LEU A 27 15.78 5.47 -9.43
CA LEU A 27 14.75 4.56 -9.96
C LEU A 27 13.80 5.28 -10.94
N VAL A 28 13.31 6.47 -10.59
CA VAL A 28 12.41 7.28 -11.42
C VAL A 28 13.05 7.65 -12.78
N ALA A 29 14.36 7.91 -12.78
CA ALA A 29 15.12 8.17 -14.00
C ALA A 29 15.32 6.91 -14.83
N ASP A 30 15.80 5.83 -14.22
CA ASP A 30 16.14 4.59 -14.90
C ASP A 30 14.91 3.87 -15.47
N SER A 31 13.75 4.01 -14.82
CA SER A 31 12.48 3.42 -15.28
C SER A 31 11.76 4.26 -16.34
N ASN A 32 12.29 5.44 -16.70
CA ASN A 32 11.64 6.38 -17.62
C ASN A 32 10.18 6.69 -17.20
N THR A 33 10.01 7.05 -15.92
CA THR A 33 8.70 7.25 -15.30
C THR A 33 7.89 8.37 -15.96
N GLY A 34 6.67 8.06 -16.43
CA GLY A 34 5.74 9.08 -16.91
C GLY A 34 5.16 9.93 -15.77
N TYR A 35 4.74 9.28 -14.68
CA TYR A 35 4.22 9.98 -13.51
C TYR A 35 4.76 9.44 -12.19
N LEU A 36 5.06 10.34 -11.26
CA LEU A 36 5.42 10.03 -9.88
C LEU A 36 4.36 10.57 -8.94
N LEU A 37 3.68 9.69 -8.20
CA LEU A 37 2.76 10.07 -7.13
C LEU A 37 3.44 9.88 -5.77
N VAL A 38 3.80 10.98 -5.12
CA VAL A 38 4.32 10.94 -3.74
C VAL A 38 3.18 11.13 -2.77
N SER A 39 2.70 10.01 -2.25
CA SER A 39 1.66 9.92 -1.24
C SER A 39 2.15 9.07 -0.09
N GLY A 40 1.87 9.52 1.13
CA GLY A 40 1.99 8.71 2.32
C GLY A 40 0.61 8.32 2.80
N GLY A 41 0.43 7.18 3.47
CA GLY A 41 -0.64 7.05 4.47
C GLY A 41 -0.41 8.00 5.67
N GLY A 42 0.02 9.24 5.40
CA GLY A 42 1.04 10.03 6.06
C GLY A 42 1.06 11.47 5.51
N GLU A 43 1.76 12.41 6.15
CA GLU A 43 1.94 13.79 5.65
C GLU A 43 3.39 14.06 5.25
N GLY A 44 3.66 14.13 3.94
CA GLY A 44 5.01 14.31 3.41
C GLY A 44 5.67 15.63 3.82
N PHE A 45 4.90 16.71 4.02
CA PHE A 45 5.43 18.01 4.41
C PHE A 45 5.80 18.13 5.90
N LEU A 46 5.78 17.01 6.64
CA LEU A 46 6.54 16.89 7.89
C LEU A 46 8.06 16.83 7.65
N GLU A 47 8.46 16.46 6.43
CA GLU A 47 9.83 16.45 5.94
C GLU A 47 9.96 17.34 4.69
N PRO A 48 9.76 18.67 4.82
CA PRO A 48 9.67 19.56 3.67
C PRO A 48 10.94 19.54 2.81
N ASN A 49 12.11 19.34 3.41
CA ASN A 49 13.38 19.26 2.67
C ASN A 49 13.43 18.06 1.73
N LEU A 50 12.89 16.90 2.14
CA LEU A 50 12.80 15.73 1.27
C LEU A 50 11.82 15.98 0.13
N MET A 51 10.69 16.64 0.40
CA MET A 51 9.72 17.03 -0.63
C MET A 51 10.33 18.00 -1.64
N TYR A 52 11.15 18.96 -1.19
CA TYR A 52 11.89 19.86 -2.09
C TYR A 52 12.93 19.10 -2.92
N GLN A 53 13.65 18.16 -2.32
CA GLN A 53 14.59 17.30 -3.04
C GLN A 53 13.88 16.54 -4.17
N ILE A 54 12.74 15.89 -3.87
CA ILE A 54 11.92 15.20 -4.89
C ILE A 54 11.48 16.17 -5.99
N ALA A 55 10.97 17.34 -5.62
CA ALA A 55 10.52 18.36 -6.58
C ALA A 55 11.65 18.92 -7.44
N GLU A 56 12.90 18.82 -7.01
CA GLU A 56 14.08 19.23 -7.77
C GLU A 56 14.68 18.09 -8.61
N GLU A 57 14.69 16.87 -8.10
CA GLU A 57 15.45 15.76 -8.69
C GLU A 57 14.60 14.84 -9.57
N SER A 58 13.28 14.77 -9.34
CA SER A 58 12.41 13.87 -10.11
C SER A 58 12.49 14.14 -11.61
N THR A 59 12.65 13.06 -12.36
CA THR A 59 12.70 13.07 -13.82
C THR A 59 11.36 12.75 -14.47
N ALA A 60 10.32 12.50 -13.68
CA ALA A 60 9.00 12.19 -14.21
C ALA A 60 8.38 13.39 -14.95
N ASP A 61 7.58 13.12 -15.98
CA ASP A 61 6.85 14.16 -16.72
C ASP A 61 5.93 14.96 -15.79
N ILE A 62 5.27 14.26 -14.86
CA ILE A 62 4.50 14.86 -13.78
C ILE A 62 4.84 14.25 -12.42
N THR A 63 5.01 15.11 -11.42
CA THR A 63 5.20 14.72 -10.01
C THR A 63 4.06 15.30 -9.18
N TRP A 64 3.21 14.44 -8.62
CA TRP A 64 2.18 14.81 -7.66
C TRP A 64 2.74 14.70 -6.24
N LEU A 65 2.65 15.80 -5.50
CA LEU A 65 3.00 15.87 -4.09
C LEU A 65 1.71 15.98 -3.29
N VAL A 66 1.30 14.88 -2.67
CA VAL A 66 0.05 14.80 -1.90
C VAL A 66 0.26 15.36 -0.49
N THR A 67 -0.67 16.18 -0.02
CA THR A 67 -0.61 16.81 1.31
C THR A 67 -2.01 17.12 1.85
N SER A 68 -2.16 17.16 3.17
CA SER A 68 -3.31 17.76 3.86
C SER A 68 -3.24 19.29 3.88
N ALA A 69 -2.08 19.86 3.55
CA ALA A 69 -1.75 21.27 3.67
C ALA A 69 -1.91 21.84 5.10
N PHE A 70 -1.66 21.04 6.13
CA PHE A 70 -1.69 21.50 7.54
C PHE A 70 -0.79 22.72 7.80
N TRP A 71 0.30 22.88 7.04
CA TRP A 71 1.23 24.01 7.11
C TRP A 71 0.63 25.32 6.55
N ALA A 72 -0.47 25.24 5.79
CA ALA A 72 -1.13 26.39 5.18
C ALA A 72 -2.16 27.07 6.09
N LYS A 73 -2.30 26.65 7.36
CA LYS A 73 -3.16 27.32 8.35
C LYS A 73 -2.86 28.81 8.47
N LYS A 74 -1.58 29.19 8.33
CA LYS A 74 -1.12 30.58 8.29
C LYS A 74 -0.64 30.94 6.89
N GLU A 75 -1.09 32.08 6.38
CA GLU A 75 -0.71 32.57 5.05
C GLU A 75 0.82 32.69 4.87
N SER A 76 1.54 33.23 5.87
CA SER A 76 2.99 33.38 5.80
C SER A 76 3.74 32.04 5.66
N GLN A 77 3.24 30.99 6.32
CA GLN A 77 3.80 29.65 6.19
C GLN A 77 3.44 29.02 4.85
N ALA A 78 2.21 29.24 4.37
CA ALA A 78 1.79 28.79 3.06
C ALA A 78 2.71 29.36 1.96
N LEU A 79 2.96 30.67 2.00
CA LEU A 79 3.85 31.35 1.06
C LEU A 79 5.28 30.82 1.13
N LYS A 80 5.83 30.63 2.35
CA LYS A 80 7.18 30.12 2.54
C LYS A 80 7.38 28.72 1.96
N VAL A 81 6.45 27.80 2.24
CA VAL A 81 6.55 26.40 1.74
C VAL A 81 6.43 26.38 0.22
N LEU A 82 5.45 27.09 -0.35
CA LEU A 82 5.25 27.15 -1.80
C LEU A 82 6.42 27.81 -2.52
N GLU A 83 7.02 28.87 -1.95
CA GLU A 83 8.20 29.53 -2.53
C GLU A 83 9.40 28.60 -2.59
N ASN A 84 9.71 27.89 -1.50
CA ASN A 84 10.80 26.91 -1.48
C ASN A 84 10.56 25.77 -2.47
N LEU A 85 9.33 25.27 -2.53
CA LEU A 85 8.94 24.22 -3.46
C LEU A 85 9.05 24.69 -4.92
N TYR A 86 8.63 25.92 -5.20
CA TYR A 86 8.74 26.51 -6.53
C TYR A 86 10.22 26.73 -6.92
N ILE A 87 11.08 27.18 -6.00
CA ILE A 87 12.53 27.28 -6.23
C ILE A 87 13.11 25.91 -6.59
N ALA A 88 12.76 24.87 -5.83
CA ALA A 88 13.19 23.50 -6.11
C ALA A 88 12.72 23.01 -7.50
N TYR A 89 11.45 23.20 -7.83
CA TYR A 89 10.88 22.94 -9.15
C TYR A 89 11.64 23.68 -10.27
N ARG A 90 11.97 24.96 -10.07
CA ARG A 90 12.72 25.76 -11.06
C ARG A 90 14.14 25.25 -11.26
N ARG A 91 14.83 24.84 -10.19
CA ARG A 91 16.15 24.17 -10.28
C ARG A 91 16.04 22.85 -11.06
N GLY A 92 14.98 22.09 -10.83
CA GLY A 92 14.67 20.90 -11.61
C GLY A 92 14.42 21.18 -13.09
N CYS A 93 13.66 22.23 -13.42
CA CYS A 93 13.37 22.63 -14.79
C CYS A 93 14.62 23.06 -15.57
N ALA A 94 15.64 23.58 -14.89
CA ALA A 94 16.92 23.91 -15.53
C ALA A 94 17.66 22.67 -16.04
N LYS A 95 17.40 21.50 -15.44
CA LYS A 95 17.92 20.19 -15.87
C LYS A 95 17.01 19.56 -16.92
N MET A 96 15.69 19.73 -16.79
CA MET A 96 14.69 19.16 -17.69
C MET A 96 13.45 20.06 -17.83
N ALA A 97 13.33 20.72 -18.98
CA ALA A 97 12.42 21.86 -19.16
C ALA A 97 10.92 21.53 -19.16
N ARG A 98 10.51 20.28 -19.39
CA ARG A 98 9.10 19.90 -19.59
C ARG A 98 8.41 19.25 -18.39
N ARG A 99 9.12 19.11 -17.27
CA ARG A 99 8.58 18.50 -16.06
C ARG A 99 7.46 19.33 -15.43
N ARG A 100 6.55 18.68 -14.73
CA ARG A 100 5.44 19.31 -14.01
C ARG A 100 5.43 18.87 -12.55
N VAL A 101 5.10 19.77 -11.64
CA VAL A 101 4.91 19.52 -10.21
C VAL A 101 3.52 20.00 -9.81
N CYS A 102 2.73 19.09 -9.26
CA CYS A 102 1.40 19.35 -8.75
C CYS A 102 1.40 19.28 -7.23
N VAL A 103 0.98 20.36 -6.57
CA VAL A 103 0.62 20.32 -5.15
C VAL A 103 -0.82 19.83 -5.07
N ARG A 104 -1.01 18.56 -4.69
CA ARG A 104 -2.33 17.91 -4.62
C ARG A 104 -2.81 17.89 -3.18
N VAL A 105 -3.85 18.66 -2.87
CA VAL A 105 -4.30 18.90 -1.50
C VAL A 105 -5.57 18.09 -1.21
N SER A 106 -5.51 17.22 -0.20
CA SER A 106 -6.69 16.50 0.28
C SER A 106 -7.65 17.45 1.01
N ILE A 107 -8.92 17.39 0.63
CA ILE A 107 -10.01 18.18 1.23
C ILE A 107 -11.25 17.30 1.39
N ASP A 108 -11.61 17.04 2.64
CA ASP A 108 -12.83 16.35 3.04
C ASP A 108 -13.27 16.92 4.40
N SER A 109 -14.39 16.41 4.91
CA SER A 109 -15.00 16.87 6.15
C SER A 109 -14.10 16.63 7.35
N TYR A 110 -13.29 15.57 7.33
CA TYR A 110 -12.32 15.29 8.38
C TYR A 110 -11.19 16.34 8.38
N HIS A 111 -10.62 16.66 7.22
CA HIS A 111 -9.59 17.70 7.10
C HIS A 111 -10.16 19.08 7.47
N ALA A 112 -11.35 19.41 6.98
CA ALA A 112 -12.06 20.64 7.32
C ALA A 112 -12.23 20.78 8.85
N GLU A 113 -12.67 19.72 9.54
CA GLU A 113 -12.82 19.72 10.99
C GLU A 113 -11.46 19.87 11.73
N LYS A 114 -10.43 19.12 11.31
CA LYS A 114 -9.13 19.07 12.01
C LYS A 114 -8.23 20.25 11.74
N LEU A 115 -8.34 20.87 10.56
CA LEU A 115 -7.42 21.90 10.12
C LEU A 115 -7.97 23.32 10.24
N ALA A 116 -9.29 23.48 10.35
CA ALA A 116 -9.90 24.79 10.59
C ALA A 116 -9.39 25.42 11.90
N GLU A 117 -8.88 26.66 11.81
CA GLU A 117 -8.59 27.46 13.00
C GLU A 117 -9.87 28.06 13.60
N ASN A 118 -10.90 28.23 12.77
CA ASN A 118 -12.22 28.70 13.17
C ASN A 118 -13.27 27.66 12.74
N PRO A 119 -14.04 27.06 13.67
CA PRO A 119 -15.10 26.10 13.33
C PRO A 119 -16.16 26.62 12.36
N THR A 120 -16.28 27.95 12.21
CA THR A 120 -17.20 28.61 11.28
C THR A 120 -16.57 28.93 9.91
N ASP A 121 -15.26 28.74 9.74
CA ASP A 121 -14.56 28.84 8.45
C ASP A 121 -13.70 27.59 8.20
N PRO A 122 -14.30 26.51 7.65
CA PRO A 122 -13.60 25.26 7.39
C PRO A 122 -12.52 25.37 6.30
N PHE A 123 -12.47 26.48 5.56
CA PHE A 123 -11.65 26.61 4.35
C PHE A 123 -10.40 27.48 4.54
N GLY A 124 -10.18 28.09 5.70
CA GLY A 124 -9.11 29.08 5.89
C GLY A 124 -7.74 28.64 5.34
N TYR A 125 -7.31 27.40 5.64
CA TYR A 125 -6.04 26.86 5.16
C TYR A 125 -6.00 26.65 3.63
N ILE A 126 -7.11 26.23 3.03
CA ILE A 126 -7.26 26.08 1.57
C ILE A 126 -7.28 27.44 0.88
N LEU A 127 -7.97 28.43 1.44
CA LEU A 127 -8.02 29.78 0.90
C LEU A 127 -6.64 30.42 0.83
N ASN A 128 -5.79 30.19 1.83
CA ASN A 128 -4.40 30.67 1.82
C ASN A 128 -3.62 30.09 0.63
N LEU A 129 -3.83 28.81 0.30
CA LEU A 129 -3.19 28.17 -0.86
C LEU A 129 -3.73 28.72 -2.18
N ILE A 130 -5.06 28.77 -2.35
CA ILE A 130 -5.69 29.26 -3.58
C ILE A 130 -5.21 30.68 -3.87
N ARG A 131 -5.22 31.56 -2.87
CA ARG A 131 -4.74 32.94 -3.01
C ARG A 131 -3.25 33.01 -3.35
N ALA A 132 -2.42 32.18 -2.71
CA ALA A 132 -0.99 32.14 -3.00
C ALA A 132 -0.72 31.71 -4.46
N PHE A 133 -1.42 30.68 -4.94
CA PHE A 133 -1.30 30.23 -6.33
C PHE A 133 -1.84 31.25 -7.32
N GLU A 134 -3.02 31.83 -7.06
CA GLU A 134 -3.60 32.88 -7.90
C GLU A 134 -2.67 34.09 -8.01
N ALA A 135 -2.11 34.56 -6.90
CA ALA A 135 -1.28 35.76 -6.89
C ALA A 135 0.13 35.57 -7.47
N ARG A 136 0.74 34.38 -7.31
CA ARG A 136 2.17 34.18 -7.65
C ARG A 136 2.43 33.18 -8.76
N TYR A 137 1.52 32.22 -8.96
CA TYR A 137 1.76 31.05 -9.80
C TYR A 137 0.69 30.83 -10.88
N ALA A 138 -0.29 31.71 -11.03
CA ALA A 138 -1.39 31.55 -11.99
C ALA A 138 -0.93 31.40 -13.45
N HIS A 139 0.21 31.97 -13.82
CA HIS A 139 0.78 31.88 -15.16
C HIS A 139 1.70 30.67 -15.37
N GLN A 140 1.96 29.89 -14.31
CA GLN A 140 2.84 28.71 -14.39
C GLN A 140 2.04 27.50 -14.87
N THR A 141 2.48 26.88 -15.95
CA THR A 141 1.84 25.66 -16.50
C THR A 141 2.39 24.37 -15.88
N GLY A 142 3.65 24.40 -15.44
CA GLY A 142 4.34 23.25 -14.84
C GLY A 142 4.34 23.23 -13.32
N PHE A 143 3.81 24.26 -12.64
CA PHE A 143 3.69 24.29 -11.17
C PHE A 143 2.27 24.72 -10.79
N PHE A 144 1.45 23.78 -10.31
CA PHE A 144 0.01 24.01 -10.18
C PHE A 144 -0.61 23.33 -8.97
N LEU A 145 -1.81 23.80 -8.62
CA LEU A 145 -2.63 23.30 -7.52
C LEU A 145 -3.69 22.34 -8.06
N GLN A 146 -3.94 21.26 -7.32
CA GLN A 146 -5.10 20.41 -7.49
C GLN A 146 -5.70 20.13 -6.11
N LEU A 147 -7.03 20.18 -5.98
CA LEU A 147 -7.71 19.68 -4.80
C LEU A 147 -8.17 18.24 -5.03
N HIS A 148 -8.20 17.46 -3.96
CA HIS A 148 -8.60 16.06 -3.99
C HIS A 148 -9.62 15.79 -2.90
N CYS A 149 -10.84 15.47 -3.30
CA CYS A 149 -11.99 15.25 -2.41
C CYS A 149 -12.48 13.80 -2.48
N ILE A 150 -13.38 13.45 -1.58
CA ILE A 150 -14.00 12.13 -1.52
C ILE A 150 -15.38 12.19 -2.20
N GLU A 151 -15.72 11.17 -3.00
CA GLU A 151 -17.07 11.00 -3.55
C GLU A 151 -18.11 10.98 -2.42
N GLY A 152 -19.20 11.72 -2.58
CA GLY A 152 -20.22 11.95 -1.55
C GLY A 152 -20.00 13.21 -0.70
N GLU A 153 -18.88 13.92 -0.89
CA GLU A 153 -18.59 15.20 -0.23
C GLU A 153 -18.71 16.42 -1.16
N GLU A 154 -19.48 16.31 -2.24
CA GLU A 154 -19.67 17.38 -3.23
C GLU A 154 -20.24 18.66 -2.62
N GLY A 155 -21.03 18.54 -1.54
CA GLY A 155 -21.56 19.68 -0.78
C GLY A 155 -20.47 20.57 -0.17
N LEU A 156 -19.35 19.98 0.28
CA LEU A 156 -18.20 20.73 0.81
C LEU A 156 -17.53 21.53 -0.31
N ILE A 157 -17.36 20.92 -1.48
CA ILE A 157 -16.77 21.54 -2.66
C ILE A 157 -17.66 22.67 -3.22
N GLU A 158 -18.98 22.49 -3.19
CA GLU A 158 -19.92 23.55 -3.56
C GLU A 158 -19.90 24.74 -2.59
N ALA A 159 -19.72 24.48 -1.29
CA ALA A 159 -19.55 25.55 -0.31
C ALA A 159 -18.23 26.33 -0.55
N LEU A 160 -17.14 25.63 -0.84
CA LEU A 160 -15.87 26.25 -1.24
C LEU A 160 -16.05 27.10 -2.50
N ARG A 161 -16.74 26.57 -3.52
CA ARG A 161 -17.01 27.27 -4.78
C ARG A 161 -17.67 28.63 -4.56
N LYS A 162 -18.73 28.65 -3.75
CA LYS A 162 -19.44 29.90 -3.38
C LYS A 162 -18.53 30.85 -2.61
N ARG A 163 -17.69 30.32 -1.73
CA ARG A 163 -16.77 31.11 -0.89
C ARG A 163 -15.72 31.87 -1.70
N ILE A 164 -15.25 31.29 -2.80
CA ILE A 164 -14.22 31.87 -3.68
C ILE A 164 -14.79 32.51 -4.95
N ASP A 165 -16.13 32.55 -5.07
CA ASP A 165 -16.86 33.06 -6.24
C ASP A 165 -16.41 32.42 -7.57
N ALA A 166 -16.13 31.11 -7.54
CA ALA A 166 -15.69 30.38 -8.73
C ALA A 166 -16.87 29.86 -9.56
N VAL A 167 -16.64 29.74 -10.87
CA VAL A 167 -17.54 29.05 -11.80
C VAL A 167 -16.95 27.70 -12.21
N VAL A 168 -17.83 26.72 -12.46
CA VAL A 168 -17.42 25.42 -13.01
C VAL A 168 -17.27 25.55 -14.52
N VAL A 169 -16.10 25.18 -15.06
CA VAL A 169 -15.80 25.34 -16.49
C VAL A 169 -15.57 24.03 -17.24
N SER A 170 -15.40 22.92 -16.51
CA SER A 170 -15.29 21.57 -17.06
C SER A 170 -15.73 20.56 -15.99
N GLY A 171 -16.32 19.46 -16.43
CA GLY A 171 -16.64 18.27 -15.63
C GLY A 171 -15.75 17.06 -15.92
N THR A 172 -14.63 17.27 -16.63
CA THR A 172 -13.65 16.24 -16.99
C THR A 172 -12.24 16.74 -16.73
N SER A 173 -11.33 15.83 -16.39
CA SER A 173 -9.91 16.15 -16.20
C SER A 173 -9.10 15.95 -17.49
N PRO A 174 -8.46 16.98 -18.04
CA PRO A 174 -7.54 16.83 -19.16
C PRO A 174 -6.20 16.19 -18.76
N ILE A 175 -5.84 16.22 -17.47
CA ILE A 175 -4.59 15.68 -16.92
C ILE A 175 -4.72 14.16 -16.77
N HIS A 176 -5.82 13.73 -16.13
CA HIS A 176 -6.11 12.34 -15.83
C HIS A 176 -6.61 11.53 -17.05
N ALA A 177 -6.98 12.20 -18.14
CA ALA A 177 -7.36 11.50 -19.38
C ALA A 177 -6.22 10.73 -20.06
N ARG A 178 -4.96 11.02 -19.72
CA ARG A 178 -3.78 10.43 -20.37
C ARG A 178 -2.78 9.81 -19.40
N GLU A 179 -2.64 10.39 -18.21
CA GLU A 179 -1.60 10.01 -17.25
C GLU A 179 -2.13 9.03 -16.18
N LYS A 180 -3.38 9.23 -15.73
CA LYS A 180 -4.02 8.40 -14.69
C LYS A 180 -5.52 8.61 -14.69
N VAL A 181 -6.35 7.58 -14.90
CA VAL A 181 -7.81 7.77 -14.92
C VAL A 181 -8.33 8.06 -13.50
N THR A 182 -9.08 9.16 -13.33
CA THR A 182 -9.81 9.49 -12.09
C THR A 182 -11.31 9.41 -12.33
N GLU A 183 -12.06 8.88 -11.36
CA GLU A 183 -13.51 8.62 -11.47
C GLU A 183 -14.32 9.87 -11.81
N ALA A 184 -14.01 11.02 -11.19
CA ALA A 184 -14.64 12.30 -11.51
C ALA A 184 -13.71 13.49 -11.23
N ALA A 185 -13.90 14.58 -11.98
CA ALA A 185 -13.20 15.84 -11.77
C ALA A 185 -14.04 17.04 -12.19
N VAL A 186 -13.81 18.18 -11.54
CA VAL A 186 -14.35 19.47 -11.95
C VAL A 186 -13.24 20.51 -11.99
N THR A 187 -13.34 21.46 -12.91
CA THR A 187 -12.42 22.60 -12.97
C THR A 187 -13.14 23.85 -12.49
N PHE A 188 -12.57 24.50 -11.47
CA PHE A 188 -13.02 25.80 -11.00
C PHE A 188 -12.22 26.90 -11.69
N ARG A 189 -12.91 27.98 -12.06
CA ARG A 189 -12.33 29.22 -12.56
C ARG A 189 -12.73 30.39 -11.67
N MET A 190 -11.73 31.07 -11.12
CA MET A 190 -11.86 32.27 -10.30
C MET A 190 -12.21 33.50 -11.15
N PRO A 191 -12.75 34.57 -10.55
CA PRO A 191 -12.99 35.84 -11.26
C PRO A 191 -11.74 36.45 -11.91
N SER A 192 -10.55 36.19 -11.35
CA SER A 192 -9.26 36.60 -11.93
C SER A 192 -8.89 35.86 -13.23
N GLY A 193 -9.60 34.76 -13.55
CA GLY A 193 -9.26 33.83 -14.62
C GLY A 193 -8.39 32.64 -14.17
N TYR A 194 -7.81 32.68 -12.96
CA TYR A 194 -7.07 31.54 -12.42
C TYR A 194 -7.96 30.30 -12.32
N SER A 195 -7.45 29.14 -12.74
CA SER A 195 -8.19 27.89 -12.74
C SER A 195 -7.39 26.77 -12.09
N PHE A 196 -8.09 25.90 -11.36
CA PHE A 196 -7.52 24.71 -10.76
C PHE A 196 -8.53 23.57 -10.77
N GLU A 197 -8.04 22.34 -10.70
CA GLU A 197 -8.86 21.14 -10.75
C GLU A 197 -9.17 20.60 -9.36
N ILE A 198 -10.36 20.02 -9.22
CA ILE A 198 -10.79 19.25 -8.07
C ILE A 198 -11.13 17.85 -8.56
N THR A 199 -10.49 16.84 -7.97
CA THR A 199 -10.69 15.43 -8.32
C THR A 199 -11.38 14.70 -7.20
N PHE A 200 -12.26 13.76 -7.51
CA PHE A 200 -12.98 12.95 -6.52
C PHE A 200 -12.44 11.53 -6.52
N ALA A 201 -12.13 11.01 -5.34
CA ALA A 201 -11.82 9.60 -5.11
C ALA A 201 -12.94 8.95 -4.30
N LYS A 202 -13.28 7.71 -4.63
CA LYS A 202 -14.04 6.84 -3.73
C LYS A 202 -13.48 6.77 -2.30
N LEU A 203 -14.38 6.62 -1.34
CA LEU A 203 -14.01 6.33 0.05
C LEU A 203 -13.62 4.85 0.22
N LEU A 204 -12.35 4.59 0.52
CA LEU A 204 -11.89 3.27 0.91
C LEU A 204 -12.27 2.96 2.36
N LEU A 205 -12.84 1.77 2.60
CA LEU A 205 -13.21 1.31 3.94
C LEU A 205 -12.05 0.59 4.62
N SER A 206 -10.88 1.19 4.68
CA SER A 206 -9.68 0.41 4.96
C SER A 206 -9.59 -0.11 6.41
N ASP A 207 -9.24 -1.40 6.60
CA ASP A 207 -9.03 -2.06 7.91
C ASP A 207 -8.05 -3.25 7.76
N MET A 208 -6.92 -3.19 8.47
CA MET A 208 -5.87 -4.23 8.44
C MET A 208 -6.26 -5.56 9.06
N ALA A 209 -7.40 -5.62 9.75
CA ALA A 209 -7.95 -6.83 10.30
C ALA A 209 -9.47 -6.87 10.07
N ALA A 210 -10.00 -6.48 8.90
CA ALA A 210 -11.46 -6.48 8.65
C ALA A 210 -12.18 -7.74 9.19
N ASP A 211 -13.30 -7.57 9.91
CA ASP A 211 -14.05 -8.73 10.43
C ASP A 211 -14.82 -9.43 9.29
N LEU A 212 -14.41 -10.65 8.94
CA LEU A 212 -15.02 -11.39 7.83
C LEU A 212 -16.37 -12.01 8.21
N ARG A 213 -16.76 -11.91 9.48
CA ARG A 213 -18.04 -12.41 9.99
C ARG A 213 -19.16 -11.38 9.89
N ASP A 214 -18.82 -10.10 9.74
CA ASP A 214 -19.78 -9.01 9.47
C ASP A 214 -20.16 -9.02 7.98
N SER A 215 -21.21 -9.78 7.64
CA SER A 215 -21.62 -10.00 6.25
C SER A 215 -22.00 -8.71 5.53
N ASP A 216 -22.61 -7.76 6.23
CA ASP A 216 -23.12 -6.53 5.62
C ASP A 216 -21.96 -5.59 5.26
N LEU A 217 -21.04 -5.37 6.20
CA LEU A 217 -19.86 -4.56 5.96
C LEU A 217 -18.91 -5.24 4.96
N LEU A 218 -18.78 -6.57 5.05
CA LEU A 218 -17.97 -7.34 4.11
C LEU A 218 -18.48 -7.19 2.68
N ALA A 219 -19.79 -7.37 2.45
CA ALA A 219 -20.35 -7.23 1.11
C ALA A 219 -20.11 -5.83 0.52
N LYS A 220 -20.17 -4.78 1.36
CA LYS A 220 -19.82 -3.41 0.94
C LYS A 220 -18.34 -3.28 0.57
N ARG A 221 -17.44 -3.82 1.39
CA ARG A 221 -15.99 -3.82 1.17
C ARG A 221 -15.60 -4.55 -0.14
N LEU A 222 -16.19 -5.72 -0.39
CA LEU A 222 -15.91 -6.49 -1.60
C LEU A 222 -16.34 -5.74 -2.86
N ARG A 223 -17.57 -5.19 -2.88
CA ARG A 223 -18.06 -4.40 -4.03
C ARG A 223 -17.18 -3.19 -4.35
N LEU A 224 -16.71 -2.48 -3.32
CA LEU A 224 -15.81 -1.33 -3.50
C LEU A 224 -14.46 -1.73 -4.10
N TRP A 225 -13.91 -2.86 -3.65
CA TRP A 225 -12.66 -3.39 -4.20
C TRP A 225 -12.84 -3.88 -5.64
N GLU A 226 -13.91 -4.63 -5.93
CA GLU A 226 -14.15 -5.23 -7.25
C GLU A 226 -14.49 -4.19 -8.32
N LYS A 227 -15.30 -3.18 -7.98
CA LYS A 227 -15.54 -2.03 -8.87
C LYS A 227 -14.20 -1.43 -9.31
N ASP A 228 -13.29 -1.25 -8.38
CA ASP A 228 -12.01 -0.64 -8.69
C ASP A 228 -11.08 -1.53 -9.50
N ALA A 229 -10.87 -2.74 -9.02
CA ALA A 229 -9.93 -3.67 -9.64
C ALA A 229 -10.35 -4.00 -11.08
N TYR A 230 -11.65 -4.21 -11.33
CA TYR A 230 -12.13 -4.74 -12.60
C TYR A 230 -12.79 -3.70 -13.51
N VAL A 231 -13.35 -2.61 -12.97
CA VAL A 231 -13.98 -1.55 -13.78
C VAL A 231 -13.03 -0.39 -13.98
N ASN A 232 -12.34 0.08 -12.93
CA ASN A 232 -11.46 1.24 -13.04
C ASN A 232 -10.09 0.85 -13.63
N GLU A 233 -9.54 -0.30 -13.22
CA GLU A 233 -8.20 -0.75 -13.62
C GLU A 233 -8.22 -1.90 -14.66
N ASN A 234 -9.40 -2.33 -15.12
CA ASN A 234 -9.59 -3.44 -16.07
C ASN A 234 -8.88 -4.76 -15.69
N GLY A 235 -8.58 -4.97 -14.41
CA GLY A 235 -7.86 -6.14 -13.91
C GLY A 235 -6.35 -6.15 -14.17
N LEU A 236 -5.76 -5.07 -14.68
CA LEU A 236 -4.35 -4.99 -15.12
C LEU A 236 -3.54 -3.95 -14.33
N THR A 237 -3.53 -4.05 -12.99
CA THR A 237 -2.96 -3.01 -12.12
C THR A 237 -1.44 -2.86 -12.19
N ALA A 238 -0.72 -3.90 -12.63
CA ALA A 238 0.74 -3.83 -12.76
C ALA A 238 1.19 -3.13 -14.05
N CYS A 239 0.27 -2.87 -14.98
CA CYS A 239 0.58 -2.31 -16.29
C CYS A 239 -0.26 -1.08 -16.59
N GLN A 240 0.39 -0.06 -17.15
CA GLN A 240 -0.27 1.08 -17.75
C GLN A 240 -0.20 0.94 -19.27
N ILE A 241 -1.34 1.07 -19.96
CA ILE A 241 -1.39 1.06 -21.42
C ILE A 241 -1.19 2.49 -21.91
N ASN A 242 -0.05 2.75 -22.54
CA ASN A 242 0.26 4.06 -23.10
C ASN A 242 -0.64 4.38 -24.30
N ALA A 243 -0.75 5.66 -24.65
CA ALA A 243 -1.57 6.11 -25.78
C ALA A 243 -1.15 5.52 -27.14
N ASP A 244 0.10 5.06 -27.26
CA ASP A 244 0.63 4.37 -28.44
C ASP A 244 0.50 2.84 -28.38
N GLY A 245 -0.17 2.30 -27.36
CA GLY A 245 -0.41 0.88 -27.14
C GLY A 245 0.73 0.14 -26.44
N ARG A 246 1.87 0.79 -26.13
CA ARG A 246 2.95 0.15 -25.37
C ARG A 246 2.58 0.01 -23.90
N LEU A 247 3.05 -1.07 -23.26
CA LEU A 247 2.87 -1.27 -21.82
C LEU A 247 4.00 -0.61 -21.03
N GLY A 248 3.65 0.20 -20.04
CA GLY A 248 4.53 0.63 -18.96
C GLY A 248 4.22 -0.15 -17.68
N THR A 249 5.18 -0.25 -16.77
CA THR A 249 4.99 -0.85 -15.45
C THR A 249 4.47 0.17 -14.45
N ASP A 250 3.52 -0.22 -13.61
CA ASP A 250 3.16 0.55 -12.41
C ASP A 250 3.90 -0.02 -11.20
N MET A 251 4.61 0.84 -10.45
CA MET A 251 5.47 0.44 -9.34
C MET A 251 5.08 1.13 -8.05
N LEU A 252 5.17 0.42 -6.94
CA LEU A 252 4.99 0.97 -5.61
C LEU A 252 6.31 0.93 -4.84
N VAL A 253 6.66 2.04 -4.19
CA VAL A 253 7.78 2.12 -3.24
C VAL A 253 7.24 2.55 -1.88
N ILE A 254 7.53 1.77 -0.83
CA ILE A 254 7.11 2.03 0.55
C ILE A 254 8.25 2.71 1.34
N TYR A 255 7.94 3.34 2.47
CA TYR A 255 8.86 4.12 3.30
C TYR A 255 10.18 3.41 3.66
N ASP A 256 10.15 2.08 3.84
CA ASP A 256 11.33 1.27 4.17
C ASP A 256 12.14 0.83 2.94
N GLY A 257 11.82 1.37 1.77
CA GLY A 257 12.51 1.12 0.51
C GLY A 257 12.01 -0.10 -0.26
N ARG A 258 11.11 -0.92 0.30
CA ARG A 258 10.55 -2.06 -0.42
C ARG A 258 9.83 -1.61 -1.69
N VAL A 259 9.96 -2.42 -2.74
CA VAL A 259 9.40 -2.16 -4.06
C VAL A 259 8.48 -3.29 -4.49
N ALA A 260 7.29 -2.96 -4.98
CA ALA A 260 6.53 -3.84 -5.86
C ALA A 260 6.81 -3.40 -7.31
N GLY A 261 7.61 -4.18 -8.05
CA GLY A 261 7.99 -3.86 -9.44
C GLY A 261 6.82 -3.97 -10.44
N GLY A 262 5.75 -4.66 -10.05
CA GLY A 262 4.44 -4.61 -10.67
C GLY A 262 3.38 -4.48 -9.59
N TRP A 263 2.70 -3.33 -9.54
CA TRP A 263 1.77 -3.00 -8.46
C TRP A 263 0.62 -4.01 -8.36
N GLN A 264 0.38 -4.48 -7.14
CA GLN A 264 -0.53 -5.58 -6.80
C GLN A 264 -0.23 -6.92 -7.50
N SER A 265 0.99 -7.16 -7.97
CA SER A 265 1.42 -8.45 -8.51
C SER A 265 2.54 -9.11 -7.70
N GLU A 266 3.05 -8.44 -6.67
CA GLU A 266 4.21 -8.86 -5.89
C GLU A 266 4.01 -10.19 -5.15
N MET A 267 5.08 -10.99 -5.13
CA MET A 267 5.22 -12.15 -4.26
C MET A 267 5.92 -11.76 -2.96
N PRO A 268 5.35 -12.10 -1.78
CA PRO A 268 5.99 -11.80 -0.50
C PRO A 268 7.40 -12.39 -0.31
N ASP A 269 7.77 -13.45 -1.02
CA ASP A 269 9.10 -14.06 -0.82
C ASP A 269 10.18 -13.44 -1.71
N VAL A 270 9.78 -12.56 -2.63
CA VAL A 270 10.69 -11.86 -3.54
C VAL A 270 11.08 -10.52 -2.91
N SER A 271 12.25 -10.49 -2.29
CA SER A 271 12.78 -9.27 -1.66
C SER A 271 13.34 -8.31 -2.71
N ILE A 272 12.69 -7.15 -2.83
CA ILE A 272 13.09 -6.06 -3.72
C ILE A 272 13.11 -4.77 -2.91
N ASN A 273 14.25 -4.05 -2.92
CA ASN A 273 14.39 -2.80 -2.17
C ASN A 273 15.26 -1.77 -2.93
N ILE A 274 14.83 -0.51 -3.02
CA ILE A 274 15.59 0.55 -3.70
C ILE A 274 16.95 0.87 -3.06
N ASP A 275 17.15 0.48 -1.80
CA ASP A 275 18.43 0.66 -1.11
C ASP A 275 19.48 -0.36 -1.56
N THR A 276 19.05 -1.52 -2.10
CA THR A 276 19.95 -2.62 -2.51
C THR A 276 19.85 -2.99 -3.98
N ASP A 277 18.75 -2.64 -4.65
CA ASP A 277 18.44 -3.04 -6.01
C ASP A 277 18.34 -1.82 -6.95
N ALA A 278 19.05 -1.89 -8.07
CA ALA A 278 18.86 -0.97 -9.20
C ALA A 278 17.71 -1.42 -10.09
N TYR A 279 17.20 -0.54 -10.95
CA TYR A 279 16.05 -0.82 -11.83
C TYR A 279 16.17 -2.15 -12.62
N PRO A 280 17.30 -2.51 -13.24
CA PRO A 280 17.43 -3.81 -13.92
C PRO A 280 17.25 -5.01 -12.96
N SER A 281 17.79 -4.94 -11.74
CA SER A 281 17.62 -5.98 -10.72
C SER A 281 16.17 -6.08 -10.26
N ILE A 282 15.51 -4.93 -10.05
CA ILE A 282 14.09 -4.86 -9.68
C ILE A 282 13.24 -5.57 -10.74
N MET A 283 13.46 -5.27 -12.02
CA MET A 283 12.70 -5.87 -13.11
C MET A 283 13.00 -7.35 -13.29
N ASP A 284 14.27 -7.74 -13.19
CA ASP A 284 14.69 -9.14 -13.27
C ASP A 284 14.02 -9.99 -12.17
N LYS A 285 14.09 -9.54 -10.91
CA LYS A 285 13.43 -10.21 -9.78
C LYS A 285 11.91 -10.25 -9.93
N THR A 286 11.30 -9.17 -10.41
CA THR A 286 9.84 -9.08 -10.60
C THR A 286 9.36 -10.06 -11.68
N LEU A 287 10.04 -10.11 -12.83
CA LEU A 287 9.58 -10.86 -13.99
C LEU A 287 10.07 -12.32 -13.99
N SER A 288 11.05 -12.66 -13.15
CA SER A 288 11.54 -14.04 -13.00
C SER A 288 10.67 -14.90 -12.08
N ASP A 289 9.79 -14.30 -11.27
CA ASP A 289 8.85 -15.07 -10.46
C ASP A 289 7.63 -15.49 -11.31
N PRO A 290 7.32 -16.79 -11.42
CA PRO A 290 6.25 -17.27 -12.29
C PRO A 290 4.85 -16.81 -11.85
N GLY A 291 4.62 -16.64 -10.55
CA GLY A 291 3.35 -16.15 -10.00
C GLY A 291 3.17 -14.66 -10.29
N VAL A 292 4.22 -13.86 -10.10
CA VAL A 292 4.22 -12.44 -10.45
C VAL A 292 3.98 -12.27 -11.95
N LEU A 293 4.78 -12.94 -12.79
CA LEU A 293 4.68 -12.85 -14.24
C LEU A 293 3.27 -13.26 -14.73
N ALA A 294 2.71 -14.34 -14.18
CA ALA A 294 1.38 -14.79 -14.57
C ALA A 294 0.29 -13.80 -14.18
N THR A 295 0.43 -13.11 -13.03
CA THR A 295 -0.48 -12.03 -12.65
C THR A 295 -0.36 -10.84 -13.59
N VAL A 296 0.86 -10.45 -13.96
CA VAL A 296 1.13 -9.34 -14.89
C VAL A 296 0.51 -9.60 -16.27
N GLU A 297 0.68 -10.82 -16.80
CA GLU A 297 0.23 -11.16 -18.16
C GLU A 297 -1.26 -11.51 -18.24
N ARG A 298 -1.82 -12.18 -17.22
CA ARG A 298 -3.20 -12.71 -17.24
C ARG A 298 -4.17 -11.91 -16.37
N GLY A 299 -3.66 -10.95 -15.61
CA GLY A 299 -4.43 -10.05 -14.77
C GLY A 299 -4.87 -10.63 -13.42
N LEU A 300 -5.52 -9.78 -12.62
CA LEU A 300 -5.93 -10.10 -11.26
C LEU A 300 -6.94 -11.25 -11.21
N GLN A 301 -7.89 -11.30 -12.13
CA GLN A 301 -8.96 -12.32 -12.11
C GLN A 301 -8.36 -13.73 -12.16
N TYR A 302 -7.39 -13.96 -13.05
CA TYR A 302 -6.66 -15.23 -13.15
C TYR A 302 -6.06 -15.68 -11.81
N ARG A 303 -5.37 -14.77 -11.11
CA ARG A 303 -4.77 -15.07 -9.79
C ARG A 303 -5.83 -15.42 -8.74
N PHE A 304 -6.90 -14.62 -8.68
CA PHE A 304 -7.98 -14.85 -7.72
C PHE A 304 -8.72 -16.16 -7.98
N ASP A 305 -8.99 -16.51 -9.24
CA ASP A 305 -9.67 -17.75 -9.61
C ASP A 305 -8.87 -18.98 -9.20
N ILE A 306 -7.54 -18.99 -9.45
CA ILE A 306 -6.68 -20.09 -9.03
C ILE A 306 -6.65 -20.23 -7.51
N ILE A 307 -6.50 -19.13 -6.77
CA ILE A 307 -6.42 -19.19 -5.30
C ILE A 307 -7.76 -19.61 -4.68
N GLU A 308 -8.88 -19.20 -5.27
CA GLU A 308 -10.22 -19.58 -4.80
C GLU A 308 -10.50 -21.09 -4.91
N GLU A 309 -9.75 -21.82 -5.75
CA GLU A 309 -9.82 -23.29 -5.83
C GLU A 309 -9.49 -23.99 -4.50
N VAL A 310 -8.65 -23.36 -3.66
CA VAL A 310 -8.16 -23.95 -2.40
C VAL A 310 -8.43 -23.08 -1.17
N CYS A 311 -8.43 -21.76 -1.28
CA CYS A 311 -8.58 -20.86 -0.13
C CYS A 311 -9.42 -19.61 -0.46
N ARG A 312 -10.74 -19.76 -0.46
CA ARG A 312 -11.67 -18.64 -0.61
C ARG A 312 -11.49 -17.55 0.45
N LYS A 313 -11.11 -17.91 1.68
CA LYS A 313 -10.83 -16.94 2.76
C LYS A 313 -9.69 -15.98 2.40
N ALA A 314 -8.66 -16.46 1.71
CA ALA A 314 -7.56 -15.63 1.21
C ALA A 314 -8.05 -14.56 0.22
N CYS A 315 -8.88 -14.96 -0.74
CA CYS A 315 -9.50 -14.04 -1.69
C CYS A 315 -10.37 -12.99 -0.97
N ILE A 316 -11.20 -13.43 -0.03
CA ILE A 316 -12.10 -12.54 0.73
C ILE A 316 -11.31 -11.54 1.57
N ARG A 317 -10.32 -11.99 2.36
CA ARG A 317 -9.57 -11.11 3.28
C ARG A 317 -8.74 -10.06 2.52
N ALA A 318 -8.13 -10.43 1.40
CA ALA A 318 -7.37 -9.50 0.56
C ALA A 318 -8.24 -8.34 0.04
N LYS A 319 -9.44 -8.66 -0.43
CA LYS A 319 -10.44 -7.67 -0.87
C LYS A 319 -10.99 -6.85 0.31
N ALA A 320 -11.24 -7.51 1.45
CA ALA A 320 -11.86 -6.89 2.62
C ALA A 320 -11.00 -5.77 3.25
N VAL A 321 -9.67 -5.87 3.16
CA VAL A 321 -8.75 -4.84 3.70
C VAL A 321 -8.97 -3.47 3.07
N ASN A 322 -9.40 -3.40 1.80
CA ASN A 322 -9.67 -2.13 1.09
C ASN A 322 -8.46 -1.18 1.07
N ILE A 323 -7.26 -1.75 0.93
CA ILE A 323 -6.00 -1.04 0.64
C ILE A 323 -5.38 -1.76 -0.53
N ARG A 324 -5.28 -1.07 -1.67
CA ARG A 324 -4.84 -1.70 -2.91
C ARG A 324 -3.43 -2.22 -2.82
N ASP A 325 -2.55 -1.42 -2.26
CA ASP A 325 -1.13 -1.72 -2.07
C ASP A 325 -0.91 -3.02 -1.30
N TYR A 326 -1.90 -3.47 -0.51
CA TYR A 326 -1.77 -4.60 0.39
C TYR A 326 -2.50 -5.84 -0.13
N THR A 327 -3.05 -5.78 -1.35
CA THR A 327 -3.82 -6.88 -1.94
C THR A 327 -2.97 -8.15 -2.06
N SER A 328 -1.82 -8.10 -2.75
CA SER A 328 -0.98 -9.29 -2.95
C SER A 328 -0.43 -9.81 -1.62
N PRO A 329 0.16 -8.98 -0.74
CA PRO A 329 0.73 -9.48 0.51
C PRO A 329 -0.29 -10.13 1.44
N VAL A 330 -1.55 -9.67 1.43
CA VAL A 330 -2.64 -10.26 2.25
C VAL A 330 -3.23 -11.51 1.60
N LEU A 331 -3.36 -11.52 0.27
CA LEU A 331 -3.82 -12.68 -0.49
C LEU A 331 -2.86 -13.86 -0.33
N LEU A 332 -1.57 -13.57 -0.38
CA LEU A 332 -0.45 -14.50 -0.40
C LEU A 332 0.24 -14.60 0.96
N GLU A 333 -0.48 -14.28 2.04
CA GLU A 333 0.09 -14.28 3.38
C GLU A 333 0.44 -15.69 3.87
N GLU A 334 -0.31 -16.71 3.44
CA GLU A 334 -0.11 -18.12 3.81
C GLU A 334 0.79 -18.82 2.79
N ASP A 335 1.84 -19.50 3.28
CA ASP A 335 2.83 -20.15 2.41
C ASP A 335 2.24 -21.26 1.53
N ALA A 336 1.25 -22.00 2.05
CA ALA A 336 0.53 -23.00 1.28
C ALA A 336 -0.22 -22.39 0.08
N VAL A 337 -0.82 -21.20 0.27
CA VAL A 337 -1.55 -20.49 -0.80
C VAL A 337 -0.58 -19.98 -1.86
N LYS A 338 0.55 -19.39 -1.44
CA LYS A 338 1.64 -18.97 -2.34
C LYS A 338 2.14 -20.13 -3.19
N LEU A 339 2.51 -21.23 -2.55
CA LEU A 339 3.04 -22.41 -3.23
C LEU A 339 2.03 -22.96 -4.24
N TYR A 340 0.76 -23.11 -3.85
CA TYR A 340 -0.29 -23.59 -4.75
C TYR A 340 -0.42 -22.70 -5.99
N TYR A 341 -0.47 -21.38 -5.80
CA TYR A 341 -0.59 -20.43 -6.91
C TYR A 341 0.61 -20.50 -7.86
N SER A 342 1.84 -20.51 -7.33
CA SER A 342 3.05 -20.60 -8.15
C SER A 342 3.13 -21.90 -8.93
N VAL A 343 2.77 -23.04 -8.32
CA VAL A 343 2.71 -24.34 -9.01
C VAL A 343 1.68 -24.32 -10.14
N ARG A 344 0.47 -23.80 -9.89
CA ARG A 344 -0.57 -23.70 -10.92
C ARG A 344 -0.16 -22.78 -12.07
N ALA A 345 0.52 -21.67 -11.79
CA ALA A 345 1.07 -20.79 -12.82
C ALA A 345 2.11 -21.49 -13.71
N ILE A 346 3.04 -22.26 -13.11
CA ILE A 346 4.01 -23.07 -13.85
C ILE A 346 3.31 -24.10 -14.74
N GLN A 347 2.32 -24.82 -14.20
CA GLN A 347 1.55 -25.81 -14.95
C GLN A 347 0.87 -25.20 -16.19
N ASP A 348 0.31 -24.00 -16.05
CA ASP A 348 -0.32 -23.31 -17.18
C ASP A 348 0.73 -22.83 -18.20
N TYR A 349 1.93 -22.41 -17.77
CA TYR A 349 3.03 -22.12 -18.71
C TYR A 349 3.55 -23.35 -19.46
N MET A 350 3.60 -24.51 -18.81
CA MET A 350 3.95 -25.77 -19.47
C MET A 350 2.87 -26.17 -20.48
N ALA A 351 1.60 -26.02 -20.13
CA ALA A 351 0.47 -26.30 -21.03
C ALA A 351 0.49 -25.40 -22.27
N ASP A 352 0.90 -24.13 -22.11
CA ASP A 352 1.04 -23.17 -23.20
C ASP A 352 2.33 -23.36 -24.02
N GLY A 353 3.19 -24.33 -23.67
CA GLY A 353 4.46 -24.58 -24.33
C GLY A 353 5.51 -23.49 -24.12
N ARG A 354 5.35 -22.67 -23.08
CA ARG A 354 6.33 -21.63 -22.68
C ARG A 354 7.44 -22.16 -21.78
N MET A 355 7.24 -23.34 -21.22
CA MET A 355 8.23 -24.07 -20.45
C MET A 355 8.21 -25.55 -20.85
N ASP A 356 9.37 -26.12 -21.12
CA ASP A 356 9.53 -27.56 -21.36
C ASP A 356 9.92 -28.30 -20.06
N ALA A 357 9.47 -29.55 -19.93
CA ALA A 357 9.87 -30.42 -18.82
C ALA A 357 11.40 -30.62 -18.75
N SER A 358 12.12 -30.43 -19.86
CA SER A 358 13.58 -30.46 -19.85
C SER A 358 14.22 -29.30 -19.07
N GLU A 359 13.55 -28.16 -18.96
CA GLU A 359 14.00 -26.99 -18.18
C GLU A 359 13.86 -27.23 -16.67
N ALA A 360 12.98 -28.15 -16.27
CA ALA A 360 12.80 -28.58 -14.88
C ALA A 360 13.79 -29.68 -14.42
N LYS A 361 14.69 -30.17 -15.30
CA LYS A 361 15.57 -31.32 -14.99
C LYS A 361 16.47 -31.16 -13.76
N ASN A 362 16.80 -29.93 -13.41
CA ASN A 362 17.67 -29.62 -12.27
C ASN A 362 16.90 -29.13 -11.04
N TRP A 363 15.56 -29.17 -11.08
CA TRP A 363 14.74 -28.78 -9.94
C TRP A 363 14.78 -29.86 -8.85
N PRO A 364 14.51 -29.50 -7.59
CA PRO A 364 14.28 -30.49 -6.54
C PRO A 364 13.19 -31.47 -6.96
N GLN A 365 13.38 -32.76 -6.69
CA GLN A 365 12.45 -33.81 -7.14
C GLN A 365 11.04 -33.57 -6.59
N GLU A 366 10.94 -33.11 -5.35
CA GLU A 366 9.68 -32.77 -4.69
C GLU A 366 8.91 -31.68 -5.45
N LEU A 367 9.61 -30.70 -6.03
CA LEU A 367 9.00 -29.64 -6.83
C LEU A 367 8.53 -30.17 -8.19
N ILE A 368 9.33 -31.02 -8.84
CA ILE A 368 8.94 -31.69 -10.09
C ILE A 368 7.68 -32.51 -9.85
N ASP A 369 7.66 -33.32 -8.79
CA ASP A 369 6.52 -34.16 -8.44
C ASP A 369 5.27 -33.30 -8.23
N LEU A 370 5.36 -32.20 -7.48
CA LEU A 370 4.26 -31.26 -7.29
C LEU A 370 3.76 -30.65 -8.60
N VAL A 371 4.66 -30.14 -9.45
CA VAL A 371 4.29 -29.50 -10.72
C VAL A 371 3.69 -30.51 -11.71
N MET A 372 4.03 -31.78 -11.62
CA MET A 372 3.47 -32.82 -12.49
C MET A 372 2.15 -33.41 -11.97
N LEU A 373 1.72 -33.09 -10.75
CA LEU A 373 0.46 -33.58 -10.21
C LEU A 373 -0.75 -32.94 -10.92
N PRO A 374 -1.80 -33.73 -11.21
CA PRO A 374 -3.09 -33.17 -11.61
C PRO A 374 -3.63 -32.20 -10.56
N LYS A 375 -4.38 -31.20 -11.02
CA LYS A 375 -4.97 -30.15 -10.19
C LYS A 375 -5.74 -30.70 -8.99
N GLU A 376 -6.53 -31.75 -9.19
CA GLU A 376 -7.36 -32.38 -8.15
C GLU A 376 -6.49 -32.96 -7.02
N ASN A 377 -5.32 -33.50 -7.37
CA ASN A 377 -4.38 -34.05 -6.39
C ASN A 377 -3.67 -32.93 -5.61
N LEU A 378 -3.33 -31.81 -6.28
CA LEU A 378 -2.79 -30.62 -5.60
C LEU A 378 -3.80 -30.04 -4.60
N GLN A 379 -5.07 -29.94 -4.99
CA GLN A 379 -6.16 -29.51 -4.10
C GLN A 379 -6.32 -30.45 -2.90
N ALA A 380 -6.21 -31.77 -3.12
CA ALA A 380 -6.26 -32.76 -2.04
C ALA A 380 -5.07 -32.59 -1.08
N LEU A 381 -3.84 -32.43 -1.60
CA LEU A 381 -2.64 -32.18 -0.79
C LEU A 381 -2.77 -30.90 0.05
N PHE A 382 -3.26 -29.82 -0.55
CA PHE A 382 -3.53 -28.57 0.17
C PHE A 382 -4.47 -28.79 1.36
N ARG A 383 -5.59 -29.49 1.14
CA ARG A 383 -6.63 -29.71 2.18
C ARG A 383 -6.18 -30.59 3.34
N ILE A 384 -5.28 -31.55 3.09
CA ILE A 384 -4.75 -32.41 4.14
C ILE A 384 -3.51 -31.82 4.82
N SER A 385 -2.97 -30.72 4.29
CA SER A 385 -1.85 -30.03 4.91
C SER A 385 -2.26 -29.50 6.28
N GLY A 386 -1.56 -29.94 7.32
CA GLY A 386 -1.68 -29.36 8.65
C GLY A 386 -0.82 -28.11 8.84
N TYR A 387 -0.35 -27.47 7.76
CA TYR A 387 0.51 -26.28 7.77
C TYR A 387 -0.33 -25.02 7.61
N ASP A 388 -0.63 -24.36 8.73
CA ASP A 388 -1.40 -23.11 8.77
C ASP A 388 -0.50 -21.90 9.10
N VAL A 389 -1.12 -20.72 9.19
CA VAL A 389 -0.43 -19.46 9.47
C VAL A 389 0.28 -19.43 10.82
N ILE A 390 -0.15 -20.24 11.81
CA ILE A 390 0.47 -20.29 13.13
C ILE A 390 1.78 -21.07 13.05
N LYS A 391 1.78 -22.27 12.44
CA LYS A 391 3.03 -23.03 12.22
C LYS A 391 4.04 -22.23 11.41
N GLN A 392 3.56 -21.53 10.38
CA GLN A 392 4.39 -20.62 9.61
C GLN A 392 5.07 -19.58 10.52
N PHE A 393 4.34 -18.95 11.43
CA PHE A 393 4.93 -17.99 12.37
C PHE A 393 5.88 -18.65 13.37
N GLU A 394 5.57 -19.84 13.87
CA GLU A 394 6.43 -20.61 14.77
C GLU A 394 7.80 -20.92 14.14
N GLU A 395 7.83 -21.17 12.83
CA GLU A 395 9.05 -21.49 12.08
C GLU A 395 9.83 -20.25 11.61
N THR A 396 9.13 -19.18 11.23
CA THR A 396 9.76 -18.04 10.52
C THR A 396 9.93 -16.79 11.37
N ASP A 397 9.13 -16.59 12.43
CA ASP A 397 9.20 -15.39 13.25
C ASP A 397 9.94 -15.69 14.56
N ALA A 398 11.14 -15.12 14.69
CA ALA A 398 12.01 -15.36 15.83
C ALA A 398 11.27 -15.13 17.15
N GLY A 399 11.25 -16.12 18.05
CA GLY A 399 10.58 -16.00 19.36
C GLY A 399 9.07 -16.24 19.36
N PHE A 400 8.41 -16.30 18.20
CA PHE A 400 6.97 -16.61 18.15
C PHE A 400 6.68 -18.04 18.62
N PHE A 401 7.57 -19.01 18.37
CA PHE A 401 7.43 -20.36 18.93
C PHE A 401 7.29 -20.35 20.46
N ALA A 402 8.12 -19.56 21.15
CA ALA A 402 8.06 -19.42 22.61
C ALA A 402 6.77 -18.70 23.05
N PHE A 403 6.37 -17.65 22.33
CA PHE A 403 5.12 -16.95 22.58
C PHE A 403 3.88 -17.85 22.38
N SER A 404 3.85 -18.64 21.31
CA SER A 404 2.81 -19.65 21.03
C SER A 404 2.76 -20.71 22.13
N ALA A 405 3.90 -21.18 22.63
CA ALA A 405 3.95 -22.08 23.79
C ALA A 405 3.37 -21.43 25.07
N ALA A 406 3.61 -20.13 25.30
CA ALA A 406 3.01 -19.41 26.42
C ALA A 406 1.49 -19.25 26.27
N ILE A 407 0.96 -19.04 25.06
CA ILE A 407 -0.49 -19.06 24.81
C ILE A 407 -1.10 -20.42 25.18
N ARG A 408 -0.45 -21.53 24.78
CA ARG A 408 -0.91 -22.89 25.14
C ARG A 408 -0.91 -23.11 26.65
N ASN A 409 0.08 -22.59 27.36
CA ASN A 409 0.12 -22.65 28.82
C ASN A 409 -1.01 -21.80 29.42
N PHE A 410 -1.16 -20.55 28.98
CA PHE A 410 -2.22 -19.64 29.40
C PHE A 410 -3.62 -20.25 29.21
N ALA A 411 -3.88 -20.90 28.07
CA ALA A 411 -5.14 -21.58 27.80
C ALA A 411 -5.46 -22.70 28.81
N ARG A 412 -4.44 -23.28 29.46
CA ARG A 412 -4.58 -24.37 30.44
C ARG A 412 -4.68 -23.89 31.88
N ASN A 413 -3.93 -22.85 32.24
CA ASN A 413 -3.73 -22.45 33.64
C ASN A 413 -4.11 -21.00 33.96
N GLY A 414 -4.40 -20.17 32.96
CA GLY A 414 -4.76 -18.76 33.12
C GLY A 414 -3.61 -17.85 33.59
N ASP A 415 -2.36 -18.28 33.47
CA ASP A 415 -1.18 -17.52 33.94
C ASP A 415 -0.84 -16.34 33.00
N ALA A 416 -1.54 -15.22 33.21
CA ALA A 416 -1.38 -14.01 32.42
C ALA A 416 0.01 -13.36 32.61
N ASP A 417 0.56 -13.40 33.82
CA ASP A 417 1.86 -12.78 34.13
C ASP A 417 2.98 -13.46 33.34
N HIS A 418 2.98 -14.80 33.30
CA HIS A 418 3.95 -15.54 32.50
C HIS A 418 3.80 -15.28 30.99
N LEU A 419 2.57 -15.21 30.48
CA LEU A 419 2.32 -14.89 29.07
C LEU A 419 2.88 -13.52 28.69
N VAL A 420 2.62 -12.50 29.49
CA VAL A 420 3.09 -11.12 29.27
C VAL A 420 4.62 -11.06 29.36
N GLU A 421 5.22 -11.73 30.35
CA GLU A 421 6.67 -11.82 30.52
C GLU A 421 7.34 -12.46 29.30
N VAL A 422 6.79 -13.57 28.79
CA VAL A 422 7.32 -14.25 27.58
C VAL A 422 7.14 -13.35 26.36
N ALA A 423 5.98 -12.73 26.18
CA ALA A 423 5.73 -11.85 25.05
C ALA A 423 6.72 -10.68 25.00
N ASP A 424 6.94 -9.98 26.13
CA ASP A 424 7.87 -8.84 26.22
C ASP A 424 9.32 -9.27 26.00
N ARG A 425 9.73 -10.39 26.62
CA ARG A 425 11.08 -10.94 26.47
C ARG A 425 11.40 -11.31 25.02
N TYR A 426 10.53 -12.07 24.37
CA TYR A 426 10.80 -12.61 23.03
C TYR A 426 10.45 -11.64 21.90
N ALA A 427 9.66 -10.61 22.18
CA ALA A 427 9.58 -9.44 21.31
C ALA A 427 10.89 -8.62 21.33
N ASP A 428 11.82 -8.89 22.25
CA ASP A 428 13.09 -8.15 22.41
C ASP A 428 12.86 -6.64 22.57
N GLN A 429 11.79 -6.27 23.29
CA GLN A 429 11.32 -4.89 23.43
C GLN A 429 10.96 -4.18 22.10
N ASP A 430 10.90 -4.92 20.99
CA ASP A 430 10.41 -4.44 19.70
C ASP A 430 8.88 -4.44 19.69
N ARG A 431 8.33 -3.26 19.97
CA ARG A 431 6.88 -3.02 19.94
C ARG A 431 6.24 -3.28 18.57
N ARG A 432 6.99 -3.15 17.47
CA ARG A 432 6.47 -3.46 16.12
C ARG A 432 6.27 -4.97 15.96
N LYS A 433 7.24 -5.76 16.41
CA LYS A 433 7.14 -7.22 16.42
C LYS A 433 6.00 -7.70 17.30
N LEU A 434 5.82 -7.09 18.47
CA LEU A 434 4.69 -7.39 19.34
C LEU A 434 3.33 -7.05 18.69
N ASP A 435 3.23 -5.89 18.03
CA ASP A 435 2.02 -5.49 17.30
C ASP A 435 1.74 -6.38 16.08
N LYS A 436 2.78 -6.94 15.44
CA LYS A 436 2.64 -7.98 14.41
C LYS A 436 1.97 -9.24 14.97
N TRP A 437 2.44 -9.73 16.13
CA TRP A 437 1.82 -10.88 16.79
C TRP A 437 0.38 -10.59 17.21
N ARG A 438 0.12 -9.45 17.85
CA ARG A 438 -1.24 -9.00 18.18
C ARG A 438 -2.14 -8.93 16.95
N LEU A 439 -1.65 -8.40 15.82
CA LEU A 439 -2.42 -8.32 14.58
C LEU A 439 -2.80 -9.69 14.05
N LEU A 440 -1.87 -10.66 14.08
CA LEU A 440 -2.16 -12.04 13.70
C LEU A 440 -3.29 -12.63 14.54
N LEU A 441 -3.22 -12.52 15.88
CA LEU A 441 -4.28 -13.02 16.78
C LEU A 441 -5.63 -12.37 16.46
N LYS A 442 -5.64 -11.05 16.24
CA LYS A 442 -6.86 -10.31 15.86
C LYS A 442 -7.44 -10.78 14.53
N ARG A 443 -6.60 -11.10 13.54
CA ARG A 443 -7.05 -11.63 12.24
C ARG A 443 -7.63 -13.05 12.37
N ILE A 444 -7.04 -13.90 13.22
CA ILE A 444 -7.58 -15.22 13.56
C ILE A 444 -8.97 -15.08 14.18
N LEU A 445 -9.12 -14.25 15.21
CA LEU A 445 -10.41 -13.97 15.86
C LEU A 445 -11.48 -13.47 14.88
N ARG A 446 -11.05 -12.77 13.83
CA ARG A 446 -11.90 -12.17 12.79
C ARG A 446 -12.10 -13.07 11.56
N GLY A 447 -11.73 -14.35 11.67
CA GLY A 447 -12.05 -15.39 10.69
C GLY A 447 -11.18 -15.41 9.44
N TRP A 448 -9.98 -14.82 9.47
CA TRP A 448 -9.11 -14.71 8.30
C TRP A 448 -8.52 -16.04 7.82
N TYR A 449 -8.34 -17.00 8.72
CA TYR A 449 -7.59 -18.23 8.47
C TYR A 449 -8.41 -19.46 8.87
N ASP A 450 -7.99 -20.61 8.36
CA ASP A 450 -8.39 -21.93 8.87
C ASP A 450 -7.23 -22.43 9.75
N ILE A 451 -7.48 -22.52 11.06
CA ILE A 451 -6.45 -22.91 12.04
C ILE A 451 -6.59 -24.39 12.37
N HIS A 452 -5.48 -25.11 12.29
CA HIS A 452 -5.36 -26.55 12.51
C HIS A 452 -4.30 -26.89 13.58
N SER A 453 -3.36 -25.98 13.86
CA SER A 453 -2.26 -26.18 14.80
C SER A 453 -2.62 -25.91 16.27
N TRP A 454 -3.76 -25.25 16.51
CA TRP A 454 -4.30 -24.92 17.83
C TRP A 454 -5.69 -25.53 17.98
N ASP A 455 -6.00 -25.98 19.19
CA ASP A 455 -7.29 -26.55 19.57
C ASP A 455 -8.29 -25.47 20.01
N GLU A 456 -9.52 -25.90 20.33
CA GLU A 456 -10.60 -24.99 20.75
C GLU A 456 -10.25 -24.17 22.00
N ARG A 457 -9.45 -24.70 22.93
CA ARG A 457 -9.08 -24.00 24.17
C ARG A 457 -8.12 -22.86 23.88
N GLU A 458 -7.14 -23.10 23.03
CA GLU A 458 -6.20 -22.07 22.58
C GLU A 458 -6.93 -20.98 21.78
N LEU A 459 -7.85 -21.36 20.89
CA LEU A 459 -8.64 -20.39 20.13
C LEU A 459 -9.59 -19.57 21.02
N ALA A 460 -10.17 -20.18 22.06
CA ALA A 460 -11.10 -19.51 22.96
C ALA A 460 -10.45 -18.44 23.85
N CYS A 461 -9.14 -18.52 24.11
CA CYS A 461 -8.44 -17.54 24.95
C CYS A 461 -7.85 -16.36 24.17
N LEU A 462 -7.88 -16.37 22.83
CA LEU A 462 -7.18 -15.37 22.02
C LEU A 462 -7.67 -13.94 22.20
N ASP A 463 -8.95 -13.72 22.51
CA ASP A 463 -9.50 -12.37 22.75
C ASP A 463 -8.85 -11.74 23.98
N GLU A 464 -8.69 -12.54 25.04
CA GLU A 464 -8.01 -12.11 26.27
C GLU A 464 -6.51 -11.92 26.04
N VAL A 465 -5.85 -12.81 25.30
CA VAL A 465 -4.43 -12.65 24.93
C VAL A 465 -4.23 -11.35 24.14
N GLU A 466 -5.04 -11.08 23.12
CA GLU A 466 -4.96 -9.87 22.31
C GLU A 466 -5.11 -8.61 23.17
N ARG A 467 -6.08 -8.62 24.09
CA ARG A 467 -6.32 -7.54 25.06
C ARG A 467 -5.13 -7.34 26.00
N LEU A 468 -4.55 -8.41 26.55
CA LEU A 468 -3.38 -8.33 27.43
C LEU A 468 -2.19 -7.69 26.72
N LEU A 469 -1.88 -8.12 25.48
CA LEU A 469 -0.83 -7.51 24.68
C LEU A 469 -1.12 -6.03 24.41
N ASP A 470 -2.36 -5.71 24.05
CA ASP A 470 -2.76 -4.36 23.69
C ASP A 470 -2.68 -3.37 24.86
N GLU A 471 -3.16 -3.78 26.03
CA GLU A 471 -3.28 -2.90 27.18
C GLU A 471 -1.99 -2.82 28.00
N GLN A 472 -1.29 -3.94 28.21
CA GLN A 472 -0.15 -3.99 29.10
C GLN A 472 1.17 -3.64 28.42
N LEU A 473 1.36 -4.05 27.16
CA LEU A 473 2.64 -3.92 26.47
C LEU A 473 2.61 -2.85 25.37
N LEU A 474 1.55 -2.84 24.53
CA LEU A 474 1.44 -1.90 23.41
C LEU A 474 0.81 -0.57 23.78
N GLN A 475 0.04 -0.51 24.87
CA GLN A 475 -0.68 0.68 25.32
C GLN A 475 -1.53 1.32 24.20
N ARG A 476 -2.20 0.48 23.41
CA ARG A 476 -3.05 0.87 22.26
C ARG A 476 -2.31 1.54 21.10
N VAL A 477 -0.97 1.51 21.08
CA VAL A 477 -0.19 1.98 19.94
C VAL A 477 -0.23 0.91 18.83
N ARG A 478 -0.39 1.36 17.58
CA ARG A 478 -0.35 0.50 16.37
C ARG A 478 0.83 0.94 15.51
N ILE A 479 1.85 0.11 15.46
CA ILE A 479 3.14 0.39 14.81
C ILE A 479 3.32 -0.49 13.57
N TYR A 480 2.75 -1.69 13.60
CA TYR A 480 2.84 -2.62 12.50
C TYR A 480 1.78 -2.31 11.45
N GLU A 481 2.23 -1.92 10.27
CA GLU A 481 1.39 -1.61 9.10
C GLU A 481 0.70 -2.83 8.48
N GLY A 482 1.00 -4.05 8.96
CA GLY A 482 0.33 -5.28 8.51
C GLY A 482 0.98 -6.00 7.33
N LEU A 483 2.17 -5.56 6.88
CA LEU A 483 2.86 -6.08 5.70
C LEU A 483 4.26 -6.68 5.94
N SER A 484 4.91 -6.40 7.05
CA SER A 484 6.33 -6.68 7.26
C SER A 484 6.58 -8.13 7.71
N ARG A 485 6.13 -9.11 6.91
CA ARG A 485 6.80 -10.42 6.84
C ARG A 485 8.06 -10.36 5.98
N LEU A 486 8.23 -9.29 5.19
CA LEU A 486 9.32 -9.05 4.22
C LEU A 486 10.67 -8.65 4.84
N ILE A 487 11.08 -9.27 5.96
CA ILE A 487 12.47 -9.20 6.38
C ILE A 487 13.12 -10.46 5.80
N PRO A 488 14.08 -10.35 4.87
CA PRO A 488 14.79 -11.54 4.42
C PRO A 488 15.43 -12.21 5.64
N PRO A 489 15.55 -13.55 5.68
CA PRO A 489 16.43 -14.17 6.65
C PRO A 489 17.77 -13.45 6.53
N GLN A 490 18.28 -12.92 7.66
CA GLN A 490 19.68 -12.57 7.72
C GLN A 490 20.40 -13.81 7.22
N MET A 491 21.08 -13.71 6.07
CA MET A 491 21.99 -14.76 5.64
C MET A 491 22.95 -14.91 6.81
N SER A 492 22.79 -15.99 7.56
CA SER A 492 23.78 -16.41 8.52
C SER A 492 25.07 -16.47 7.72
N GLU A 493 26.03 -15.62 8.05
CA GLU A 493 27.42 -15.81 7.69
C GLU A 493 27.86 -17.15 8.28
N THR A 494 27.60 -18.23 7.57
CA THR A 494 28.38 -19.45 7.72
C THR A 494 29.63 -19.22 6.88
N HIS A 495 30.67 -18.71 7.55
CA HIS A 495 32.06 -18.94 7.19
C HIS A 495 32.33 -20.46 7.01
N PRO A 496 33.38 -20.81 6.24
CA PRO A 496 33.40 -21.88 5.22
C PRO A 496 33.14 -23.31 5.68
#